data_AF-A0A7W7VL78-F1
#
_entry.id   AF-A0A7W7VL78-F1
#
_cell.length_a   1.000
_cell.length_b   1.000
_cell.length_c   1.000
_cell.angle_alpha   90.00
_cell.angle_beta   90.00
_cell.angle_gamma   90.00
#
_symmetry.space_group_name_H-M   'P 1'
#
loop_
_entity.id
_entity.type
_entity.pdbx_description
1 polymer ?
#
loop_
_entity_poly.entity_id
_entity_poly.type
_entity_poly.pdbx_seq_one_letter_code
_entity_poly.pdbx_strand_id
1 'polypeptide(L)' 'MSCEDLVCARCAHPVAEGRCPQCRAYRDRMHQHGFGGLTPTMIALLLLALFFLTVALRHLAGL' A
#
# COMPACT_ATOMS: atom_id res chain seq x y z
N MET A 1 7.76 16.76 1.07
CA MET A 1 8.14 16.64 -0.35
C MET A 1 7.43 15.43 -0.89
N SER A 2 6.35 15.65 -1.62
CA SER A 2 5.46 14.59 -2.10
C SER A 2 5.88 14.19 -3.51
N CYS A 3 5.83 12.90 -3.84
CA CYS A 3 6.30 12.36 -5.14
C CYS A 3 5.43 12.79 -6.34
N GLU A 4 4.41 13.61 -6.10
CA GLU A 4 3.49 14.15 -7.10
C GLU A 4 4.11 15.22 -8.01
N ASP A 5 5.20 15.88 -7.59
CA ASP A 5 5.86 16.95 -8.37
C ASP A 5 6.98 16.44 -9.31
N LEU A 6 7.31 15.14 -9.30
CA LEU A 6 8.36 14.63 -10.18
C LEU A 6 7.85 14.52 -11.62
N VAL A 7 8.36 15.40 -12.49
CA VAL A 7 8.11 15.39 -13.93
C VAL A 7 9.18 14.55 -14.64
N CYS A 8 8.76 13.66 -15.54
CA CYS A 8 9.70 12.84 -16.30
C CYS A 8 10.33 13.65 -17.45
N ALA A 9 11.67 13.72 -17.50
CA ALA A 9 12.41 14.41 -18.58
C ALA A 9 12.18 13.80 -19.99
N ARG A 10 11.67 12.56 -20.09
CA ARG A 10 11.40 11.89 -21.38
C ARG A 10 10.09 12.31 -22.01
N CYS A 11 9.03 12.42 -21.19
CA CYS A 11 7.66 12.66 -21.68
C CYS A 11 7.03 13.93 -21.12
N ALA A 12 7.78 14.73 -20.35
CA ALA A 12 7.36 16.00 -19.74
C ALA A 12 6.04 15.94 -18.96
N HIS A 13 5.68 14.74 -18.47
CA HIS A 13 4.47 14.47 -17.70
C HIS A 13 4.82 14.00 -16.28
N PRO A 14 3.91 14.18 -15.31
CA PRO A 14 4.03 13.62 -13.97
C PRO A 14 4.31 12.11 -14.00
N VAL A 15 5.31 11.67 -13.23
CA VAL A 15 5.67 10.24 -13.14
C VAL A 15 4.51 9.40 -12.58
N ALA A 16 3.65 10.00 -11.75
CA ALA A 16 2.45 9.38 -11.20
C ALA A 16 1.48 8.83 -12.28
N GLU A 17 1.40 9.49 -13.43
CA GLU A 17 0.47 9.11 -14.53
C GLU A 17 0.95 7.86 -15.29
N GLY A 18 2.25 7.54 -15.28
CA GLY A 18 2.76 6.33 -15.92
C GLY A 18 2.61 6.29 -17.45
N ARG A 19 2.64 7.43 -18.15
CA ARG A 19 2.49 7.52 -19.62
C ARG A 19 3.61 6.84 -20.41
N CYS A 20 4.83 6.82 -19.88
CA CYS A 20 6.02 6.29 -20.54
C CYS A 20 6.56 5.02 -19.84
N PRO A 21 7.32 4.13 -20.53
CA PRO A 21 7.85 2.92 -19.90
C PRO A 21 8.80 3.22 -18.73
N GLN A 22 9.59 4.30 -18.85
CA GLN A 22 10.45 4.77 -17.76
C GLN A 22 9.63 5.26 -16.56
N CYS A 23 8.55 6.00 -16.81
CA CYS A 23 7.62 6.51 -15.81
C CYS A 23 6.98 5.36 -15.03
N ARG A 24 6.52 4.31 -15.74
CA ARG A 24 5.97 3.09 -15.12
C ARG A 24 7.00 2.39 -14.24
N ALA A 25 8.22 2.17 -14.73
CA ALA A 25 9.27 1.53 -13.94
C ALA A 25 9.64 2.32 -12.66
N TYR A 26 9.64 3.66 -12.72
CA TYR A 26 9.84 4.49 -11.53
C TYR A 26 8.65 4.45 -10.58
N ARG A 27 7.42 4.51 -11.11
CA ARG A 27 6.19 4.38 -10.34
C ARG A 27 6.14 3.04 -9.61
N ASP A 28 6.42 1.93 -10.29
CA ASP A 28 6.41 0.60 -9.69
C ASP A 28 7.43 0.51 -8.54
N ARG A 29 8.63 1.09 -8.70
CA ARG A 29 9.63 1.18 -7.62
C ARG A 29 9.16 2.04 -6.43
N MET A 30 8.45 3.13 -6.68
CA MET A 30 7.89 3.97 -5.61
C MET A 30 6.72 3.27 -4.89
N HIS A 31 5.81 2.64 -5.62
CA HIS A 31 4.72 1.85 -5.05
C HIS A 31 5.22 0.63 -4.28
N GLN A 32 6.34 0.03 -4.69
CA GLN A 32 7.00 -1.03 -3.93
C GLN A 32 7.56 -0.56 -2.57
N HIS A 33 7.93 0.72 -2.42
CA HIS A 33 8.36 1.29 -1.15
C HIS A 33 7.21 1.59 -0.18
N GLY A 34 5.95 1.44 -0.60
CA GLY A 34 4.80 1.39 0.29
C GLY A 34 4.76 0.04 1.02
N PHE A 35 5.62 -0.13 2.03
CA PHE A 35 5.70 -1.30 2.92
C PHE A 35 5.62 -2.68 2.22
N GLY A 36 6.27 -2.88 1.07
CA GLY A 36 6.48 -4.23 0.51
C GLY A 36 5.20 -5.08 0.34
N GLY A 37 4.07 -4.45 0.01
CA GLY A 37 2.79 -5.15 -0.16
C GLY A 37 1.89 -5.19 1.09
N LEU A 38 2.32 -4.61 2.22
CA LEU A 38 1.43 -4.29 3.35
C LEU A 38 0.55 -3.10 2.97
N THR A 39 -0.49 -3.41 2.23
CA THR A 39 -1.55 -2.46 1.94
C THR A 39 -2.30 -2.13 3.25
N PRO A 40 -2.84 -0.91 3.40
CA PRO A 40 -3.68 -0.56 4.55
C PRO A 40 -4.82 -1.55 4.78
N THR A 41 -5.33 -2.17 3.71
CA THR A 41 -6.32 -3.24 3.74
C THR A 41 -5.81 -4.52 4.38
N MET A 42 -4.56 -4.94 4.14
CA MET A 42 -3.96 -6.11 4.82
C MET A 42 -3.84 -5.88 6.33
N ILE A 43 -3.46 -4.67 6.75
CA ILE A 43 -3.40 -4.30 8.17
C ILE A 43 -4.80 -4.37 8.78
N ALA A 44 -5.81 -3.81 8.10
CA ALA A 44 -7.20 -3.86 8.57
C ALA A 44 -7.72 -5.30 8.70
N LEU A 45 -7.43 -6.17 7.73
CA LEU A 45 -7.82 -7.59 7.77
C LEU A 45 -7.15 -8.33 8.94
N LEU A 46 -5.86 -8.08 9.18
CA LEU A 46 -5.13 -8.69 10.30
C LEU A 46 -5.72 -8.27 11.65
N LEU A 47 -6.05 -6.98 11.81
CA LEU A 47 -6.69 -6.47 13.02
C LEU A 47 -8.08 -7.07 13.23
N LEU A 48 -8.87 -7.21 12.17
CA LEU A 48 -10.18 -7.87 12.24
C LEU A 48 -10.02 -9.33 12.69
N ALA A 49 -9.10 -10.07 12.08
CA ALA A 49 -8.85 -11.47 12.41
C ALA A 49 -8.45 -11.65 13.88
N LEU A 50 -7.55 -10.80 14.38
CA LEU A 50 -7.17 -10.79 15.79
C LEU A 50 -8.35 -10.45 16.71
N PHE A 51 -9.17 -9.46 16.34
CA PHE A 51 -10.35 -9.09 17.10
C PHE A 51 -11.33 -10.27 17.22
N PHE A 52 -11.69 -10.90 16.11
CA PHE A 52 -12.56 -12.08 16.13
C PHE A 52 -11.96 -13.23 16.94
N LEU A 53 -10.65 -13.47 16.83
CA LEU A 53 -9.97 -14.49 17.62
C LEU A 53 -10.08 -14.20 19.12
N THR A 54 -9.83 -12.96 19.55
CA THR A 54 -9.93 -12.58 20.98
C THR A 54 -11.37 -12.68 21.50
N VAL A 55 -12.36 -12.31 20.69
CA VAL A 55 -13.78 -12.42 21.04
C VAL A 55 -14.20 -13.89 21.14
N ALA A 56 -13.81 -14.72 20.17
CA ALA A 56 -14.08 -16.15 20.18
C ALA A 56 -13.42 -16.83 21.38
N LEU A 57 -12.17 -16.50 21.69
CA LEU A 57 -11.47 -17.02 22.87
C LEU A 57 -12.16 -16.60 24.16
N ARG A 58 -12.63 -15.35 24.27
CA ARG A 58 -13.40 -14.91 25.45
C ARG A 58 -14.71 -15.68 25.60
N HIS A 59 -15.47 -15.81 24.52
CA HIS A 59 -16.72 -16.59 24.53
C HIS A 59 -16.49 -18.07 24.88
N LEU A 60 -15.44 -18.68 24.34
CA LEU A 60 -15.09 -20.08 24.63
C LEU A 60 -14.52 -20.26 26.05
N ALA A 61 -13.80 -19.27 26.56
CA ALA A 61 -13.27 -19.26 27.92
C ALA A 61 -14.34 -18.94 28.99
N GLY A 62 -15.57 -18.61 28.59
CA GLY A 62 -16.70 -18.44 29.50
C GLY A 62 -16.59 -17.25 30.45
N LEU A 63 -15.80 -16.22 30.09
CA LEU A 63 -15.76 -14.90 30.74
C LEU A 63 -16.91 -14.02 30.25
#